data_AF-A0A2L2JL32-F1
#
_entry.id   AF-A0A2L2JL32-F1
#
_cell.length_a   1.000
_cell.length_b   1.000
_cell.length_c   1.000
_cell.angle_alpha   90.00
_cell.angle_beta   90.00
_cell.angle_gamma   90.00
#
_symmetry.space_group_name_H-M   'P 1'
#
loop_
_entity.id
_entity.type
_entity.pdbx_description
1 polymer ?
#
loop_
_entity_poly.entity_id
_entity_poly.type
_entity_poly.pdbx_seq_one_letter_code
_entity_poly.pdbx_strand_id
1 'polypeptide(L)'
;MSEQPTPAIPNVTVAASSNRSGTISVRATDQGMPVEIKFERSEYRYGAQALAAEILRLTQRSTVAAKARRREVLAESGMPDDILDRLGLPTRQQAVDELDRIDDADTGQTSWMRPV
;
A
#
# COMPACT_ATOMS: atom_id res chain seq x y z
N MET A 1 28.60 22.28 18.30
CA MET A 1 27.45 22.25 17.37
C MET A 1 27.40 20.86 16.80
N SER A 2 26.45 20.04 17.25
CA SER A 2 26.28 18.68 16.72
C SER A 2 25.53 18.79 15.40
N GLU A 3 26.19 18.56 14.27
CA GLU A 3 25.51 18.38 12.98
C GLU A 3 24.62 17.13 13.09
N GLN A 4 23.31 17.33 13.11
CA GLN A 4 22.39 16.20 12.97
C GLN A 4 22.50 15.66 11.55
N PRO A 5 22.66 14.34 11.34
CA PRO A 5 22.72 13.77 10.00
C PRO A 5 21.42 14.09 9.26
N THR A 6 21.50 14.79 8.13
CA THR A 6 20.35 15.01 7.26
C THR A 6 19.87 13.63 6.79
N PRO A 7 18.59 13.26 7.01
CA PRO A 7 18.10 11.96 6.54
C PRO A 7 18.23 11.90 5.01
N ALA A 8 18.95 10.88 4.52
CA ALA A 8 19.11 10.66 3.10
C ALA A 8 17.76 10.23 2.50
N ILE A 9 17.24 11.03 1.57
CA ILE A 9 15.96 10.73 0.90
C ILE A 9 16.18 9.50 -0.01
N PRO A 10 15.49 8.38 0.24
CA PRO A 10 15.64 7.20 -0.60
C PRO A 10 15.07 7.48 -2.00
N ASN A 11 15.74 6.96 -3.05
CA ASN A 11 15.27 7.14 -4.42
C ASN A 11 13.90 6.46 -4.64
N VAL A 12 13.63 5.38 -3.90
CA VAL A 12 12.35 4.65 -3.89
C VAL A 12 11.97 4.31 -2.45
N THR A 13 10.73 4.60 -2.07
CA THR A 13 10.16 4.16 -0.78
C THR A 13 9.41 2.85 -0.98
N VAL A 14 9.54 1.94 -0.03
CA VAL A 14 8.82 0.66 -0.01
C VAL A 14 7.98 0.53 1.25
N ALA A 15 6.84 -0.14 1.14
CA ALA A 15 6.02 -0.55 2.27
C ALA A 15 5.44 -1.94 2.01
N ALA A 16 4.99 -2.61 3.08
CA ALA A 16 4.42 -3.94 3.01
C ALA A 16 2.97 -3.96 3.50
N SER A 17 2.16 -4.83 2.93
CA SER A 17 0.79 -5.14 3.37
C SER A 17 0.58 -6.64 3.37
N SER A 18 -0.26 -7.12 4.27
CA SER A 18 -0.69 -8.51 4.33
C SER A 18 -2.20 -8.63 4.32
N ASN A 19 -2.70 -9.79 3.90
CA ASN A 19 -4.10 -10.13 4.08
C ASN A 19 -4.42 -10.33 5.57
N ARG A 20 -5.72 -10.44 5.91
CA ARG A 20 -6.16 -10.54 7.32
C ARG A 20 -5.59 -11.77 8.04
N SER A 21 -5.41 -12.88 7.33
CA SER A 21 -4.83 -14.12 7.87
C SER A 21 -3.30 -14.10 7.95
N GLY A 22 -2.63 -13.11 7.36
CA GLY A 22 -1.18 -13.05 7.27
C GLY A 22 -0.55 -14.09 6.33
N THR A 23 -1.36 -14.85 5.60
CA THR A 23 -0.93 -15.92 4.70
C THR A 23 -0.46 -15.43 3.34
N ILE A 24 -0.77 -14.18 2.98
CA ILE A 24 -0.25 -13.47 1.80
C ILE A 24 0.30 -12.12 2.26
N SER A 25 1.51 -11.78 1.83
CA SER A 25 2.10 -10.47 2.01
C SER A 25 2.82 -10.01 0.75
N VAL A 26 2.71 -8.71 0.48
CA VAL A 26 3.38 -8.05 -0.64
C VAL A 26 4.15 -6.85 -0.09
N ARG A 27 5.37 -6.64 -0.61
CA ARG A 27 6.10 -5.38 -0.46
C ARG A 27 6.16 -4.70 -1.81
N ALA A 28 5.76 -3.43 -1.86
CA ALA A 28 5.74 -2.66 -3.10
C ALA A 28 6.36 -1.28 -2.93
N THR A 29 6.84 -0.74 -4.05
CA THR A 29 7.36 0.62 -4.16
C THR A 29 6.23 1.66 -4.18
N ASP A 30 6.57 2.91 -3.90
CA ASP A 30 5.72 4.09 -4.12
C ASP A 30 5.28 4.30 -5.60
N GLN A 31 5.89 3.59 -6.56
CA GLN A 31 5.54 3.59 -7.99
C GLN A 31 4.65 2.41 -8.43
N GLY A 32 4.17 1.56 -7.51
CA GLY A 32 3.30 0.44 -7.87
C GLY A 32 4.00 -0.86 -8.20
N MET A 33 5.33 -0.92 -8.18
CA MET A 33 6.09 -2.13 -8.48
C MET A 33 6.18 -3.05 -7.24
N PRO A 34 5.69 -4.31 -7.29
CA PRO A 34 5.97 -5.29 -6.25
C PRO A 34 7.46 -5.70 -6.29
N VAL A 35 8.11 -5.69 -5.13
CA VAL A 35 9.53 -6.06 -4.98
C VAL A 35 9.71 -7.35 -4.17
N GLU A 36 8.68 -7.78 -3.45
CA GLU A 36 8.64 -9.05 -2.74
C GLU A 36 7.19 -9.53 -2.62
N ILE A 37 6.96 -10.82 -2.86
CA ILE A 37 5.67 -11.48 -2.69
C ILE A 37 5.91 -12.76 -1.91
N LYS A 38 5.15 -12.97 -0.82
CA LYS A 38 5.17 -14.19 -0.01
C LYS A 38 3.75 -14.68 0.17
N PHE A 39 3.53 -15.97 -0.02
CA PHE A 39 2.26 -16.61 0.29
C PHE A 39 2.43 -18.07 0.69
N GLU A 40 1.51 -18.55 1.51
CA GLU A 40 1.48 -19.94 1.94
C GLU A 40 0.89 -20.88 0.87
N ARG A 41 1.28 -22.15 0.93
CA ARG A 41 0.72 -23.19 0.03
C ARG A 41 -0.79 -23.36 0.22
N SER A 42 -1.33 -23.04 1.39
CA SER A 42 -2.76 -23.10 1.69
C SER A 42 -3.59 -22.22 0.74
N GLU A 43 -3.01 -21.15 0.19
CA GLU A 43 -3.69 -20.21 -0.72
C GLU A 43 -4.03 -20.81 -2.09
N TYR A 44 -3.31 -21.86 -2.53
CA TYR A 44 -3.58 -22.52 -3.81
C TYR A 44 -4.99 -23.12 -3.89
N ARG A 45 -5.59 -23.45 -2.74
CA ARG A 45 -6.94 -24.05 -2.68
C ARG A 45 -8.04 -23.13 -3.22
N TYR A 46 -7.80 -21.82 -3.22
CA TYR A 46 -8.75 -20.81 -3.70
C TYR A 46 -8.62 -20.55 -5.20
N GLY A 47 -7.61 -21.13 -5.86
CA GLY A 47 -7.36 -20.99 -7.28
C GLY A 47 -6.47 -19.81 -7.66
N ALA A 48 -5.83 -19.89 -8.84
CA ALA A 48 -4.85 -18.92 -9.30
C ALA A 48 -5.44 -17.51 -9.47
N GLN A 49 -6.70 -17.39 -9.89
CA GLN A 49 -7.35 -16.10 -10.08
C GLN A 49 -7.56 -15.35 -8.76
N ALA A 50 -8.00 -16.06 -7.71
CA ALA A 50 -8.19 -15.48 -6.39
C ALA A 50 -6.86 -15.02 -5.79
N LEU A 51 -5.81 -15.86 -5.92
CA LEU A 51 -4.47 -15.49 -5.47
C LEU A 51 -3.92 -14.26 -6.23
N ALA A 52 -4.10 -14.20 -7.55
CA ALA A 52 -3.66 -13.06 -8.35
C ALA A 52 -4.39 -11.77 -7.98
N ALA A 53 -5.71 -11.83 -7.75
CA ALA A 53 -6.51 -10.70 -7.29
C ALA A 53 -6.02 -10.18 -5.93
N GLU A 54 -5.78 -11.08 -4.98
CA GLU A 54 -5.30 -10.70 -3.65
C GLU A 54 -3.88 -10.11 -3.68
N ILE A 55 -2.98 -10.66 -4.51
CA ILE A 55 -1.65 -10.09 -4.73
C ILE A 55 -1.75 -8.68 -5.32
N LEU A 56 -2.62 -8.46 -6.30
CA LEU A 56 -2.83 -7.16 -6.92
C LEU A 56 -3.35 -6.15 -5.87
N ARG A 57 -4.35 -6.54 -5.09
CA ARG A 57 -4.92 -5.72 -4.02
C ARG A 57 -3.87 -5.33 -2.97
N LEU A 58 -3.07 -6.30 -2.51
CA LEU A 58 -1.98 -6.05 -1.56
C LEU A 58 -0.85 -5.20 -2.16
N THR A 59 -0.61 -5.29 -3.47
CA THR A 59 0.31 -4.40 -4.19
C THR A 59 -0.19 -2.96 -4.16
N GLN A 60 -1.49 -2.74 -4.44
CA GLN A 60 -2.11 -1.41 -4.37
C GLN A 60 -2.03 -0.83 -2.97
N ARG A 61 -2.40 -1.61 -1.94
CA ARG A 61 -2.28 -1.19 -0.52
C ARG A 61 -0.86 -0.80 -0.14
N SER A 62 0.10 -1.65 -0.49
CA SER A 62 1.52 -1.40 -0.22
C SER A 62 2.03 -0.14 -0.92
N THR A 63 1.53 0.14 -2.12
CA THR A 63 1.87 1.35 -2.88
C THR A 63 1.34 2.61 -2.19
N VAL A 64 0.08 2.60 -1.74
CA VAL A 64 -0.52 3.73 -1.00
C VAL A 64 0.28 4.01 0.28
N ALA A 65 0.59 2.96 1.04
CA ALA A 65 1.42 3.07 2.24
C ALA A 65 2.83 3.61 1.93
N ALA A 66 3.46 3.16 0.85
CA ALA A 66 4.77 3.63 0.43
C ALA A 66 4.76 5.11 0.00
N LYS A 67 3.71 5.56 -0.70
CA LYS A 67 3.54 6.97 -1.08
C LYS A 67 3.32 7.88 0.14
N ALA A 68 2.48 7.45 1.09
CA ALA A 68 2.27 8.19 2.34
C ALA A 68 3.58 8.33 3.13
N ARG A 69 4.33 7.24 3.27
CA ARG A 69 5.66 7.26 3.91
C ARG A 69 6.65 8.16 3.15
N ARG A 70 6.60 8.19 1.82
CA ARG A 70 7.42 9.11 1.03
C ARG A 70 7.07 10.56 1.28
N ARG A 71 5.78 10.87 1.45
CA ARG A 71 5.34 12.22 1.83
C ARG A 71 5.97 12.62 3.16
N GLU A 72 5.90 11.76 4.17
CA GLU A 72 6.47 12.00 5.50
C GLU A 72 7.97 12.31 5.41
N VAL A 73 8.75 11.47 4.73
CA VAL A 73 10.20 11.67 4.56
C VAL A 73 10.53 12.98 3.84
N LEU A 74 9.78 13.34 2.80
CA LEU A 74 10.03 14.58 2.06
C LEU A 74 9.61 15.82 2.87
N ALA A 75 8.49 15.76 3.59
CA ALA A 75 8.06 16.82 4.49
C ALA A 75 9.08 17.05 5.62
N GLU A 76 9.60 15.98 6.22
CA GLU A 76 10.68 16.03 7.23
C GLU A 76 11.96 16.65 6.69
N SER A 77 12.22 16.50 5.38
CA SER A 77 13.35 17.15 4.69
C SER A 77 13.10 18.64 4.33
N GLY A 78 11.93 19.19 4.68
CA GLY A 78 11.56 20.58 4.44
C GLY A 78 10.85 20.84 3.12
N MET A 79 10.35 19.80 2.44
CA MET A 79 9.56 19.98 1.22
C MET A 79 8.19 20.61 1.54
N PRO A 80 7.78 21.70 0.87
CA PRO A 80 6.47 22.31 1.05
C PRO A 80 5.31 21.40 0.64
N ASP A 81 4.16 21.52 1.34
CA ASP A 81 2.96 20.71 1.08
C ASP A 81 2.41 20.86 -0.34
N ASP A 82 2.48 22.05 -0.94
CA ASP A 82 2.00 22.27 -2.31
C ASP A 82 2.83 21.50 -3.35
N ILE A 83 4.12 21.30 -3.09
CA ILE A 83 4.98 20.46 -3.92
C ILE A 83 4.66 18.98 -3.70
N LEU A 84 4.45 18.56 -2.46
CA LEU A 84 4.07 17.19 -2.13
C LEU A 84 2.73 16.80 -2.78
N ASP A 85 1.78 17.73 -2.82
CA ASP A 85 0.49 17.57 -3.51
C ASP A 85 0.67 17.43 -5.02
N ARG A 86 1.54 18.25 -5.64
CA ARG A 86 1.87 18.12 -7.08
C ARG A 86 2.57 16.82 -7.43
N LEU A 87 3.32 16.23 -6.50
CA LEU A 87 3.92 14.90 -6.65
C LEU A 87 2.89 13.77 -6.52
N GLY A 88 1.64 14.07 -6.16
CA GLY A 88 0.58 13.08 -5.98
C GLY A 88 0.81 12.18 -4.76
N LEU A 89 1.53 12.66 -3.74
CA LEU A 89 1.77 11.92 -2.52
C LEU A 89 0.61 12.16 -1.54
N PRO A 90 -0.13 11.12 -1.12
CA PRO A 90 -1.29 11.29 -0.27
C PRO A 90 -0.88 11.74 1.12
N THR A 91 -1.71 12.59 1.73
CA THR A 91 -1.66 12.82 3.18
C THR A 91 -2.00 11.54 3.93
N ARG A 92 -1.71 11.50 5.24
CA ARG A 92 -2.07 10.35 6.09
C ARG A 92 -3.57 10.03 6.01
N GLN A 93 -4.43 11.05 6.04
CA GLN A 93 -5.88 10.85 5.98
C GLN A 93 -6.30 10.30 4.61
N GLN A 94 -5.80 10.89 3.51
CA GLN A 94 -6.09 10.41 2.16
C GLN A 94 -5.62 8.97 1.94
N ALA A 95 -4.49 8.60 2.53
CA ALA A 95 -3.98 7.23 2.48
C ALA A 95 -4.91 6.26 3.22
N VAL A 96 -5.42 6.63 4.40
CA VAL A 96 -6.43 5.83 5.12
C VAL A 96 -7.69 5.68 4.28
N ASP A 97 -8.24 6.78 3.75
CA ASP A 97 -9.47 6.74 2.95
C ASP A 97 -9.33 5.88 1.67
N GLU A 98 -8.15 5.89 1.05
CA GLU A 98 -7.84 5.02 -0.09
C GLU A 98 -7.69 3.55 0.32
N LEU A 99 -7.02 3.26 1.44
CA LEU A 99 -6.87 1.90 1.94
C LEU A 99 -8.23 1.27 2.30
N ASP A 100 -9.13 2.05 2.88
CA ASP A 100 -10.51 1.63 3.17
C ASP A 100 -11.26 1.34 1.86
N ARG A 101 -11.16 2.21 0.86
CA ARG A 101 -11.75 1.95 -0.48
C ARG A 101 -11.21 0.68 -1.13
N ILE A 102 -9.92 0.39 -1.01
CA ILE A 102 -9.31 -0.84 -1.56
C ILE A 102 -9.82 -2.08 -0.82
N ASP A 103 -10.02 -2.00 0.49
CA ASP A 103 -10.58 -3.11 1.27
C ASP A 103 -12.06 -3.33 0.94
N ASP A 104 -12.85 -2.27 0.80
CA ASP A 104 -14.28 -2.34 0.48
C ASP A 104 -14.54 -2.87 -0.93
N ALA A 105 -13.74 -2.47 -1.92
CA ALA A 105 -13.90 -2.89 -3.31
C ALA A 105 -13.71 -4.39 -3.53
N ASP A 106 -12.97 -5.07 -2.65
CA ASP A 106 -12.68 -6.51 -2.76
C ASP A 106 -13.60 -7.39 -1.90
N THR A 107 -14.31 -6.80 -0.92
CA THR A 107 -15.52 -7.41 -0.36
C THR A 107 -16.63 -7.35 -1.42
N GLY A 108 -16.58 -8.24 -2.41
CA GLY A 108 -17.71 -8.52 -3.28
C GLY A 108 -18.98 -8.69 -2.45
N GLN A 109 -20.12 -8.19 -2.97
CA GLN A 109 -21.42 -8.19 -2.29
C GLN A 109 -21.64 -9.45 -1.45
N THR A 110 -21.40 -9.35 -0.15
CA THR A 110 -21.83 -10.35 0.83
C THR A 110 -23.23 -9.99 1.29
N SER A 111 -24.11 -9.76 0.31
CA SER A 111 -25.54 -9.76 0.59
C SER A 111 -25.93 -11.21 0.85
N TRP A 112 -26.34 -11.50 2.08
CA TRP A 112 -27.02 -12.74 2.42
C TRP A 112 -28.40 -12.85 1.74
N MET A 113 -28.87 -11.78 1.10
CA MET A 113 -30.08 -11.75 0.30
C MET A 113 -29.75 -12.00 -1.17
N ARG A 114 -30.29 -13.09 -1.70
CA ARG A 114 -30.41 -13.26 -3.16
C ARG A 114 -31.30 -12.13 -3.70
N PRO A 115 -30.90 -11.44 -4.78
CA PRO A 115 -31.81 -10.59 -5.52
C PRO A 115 -33.04 -11.42 -5.97
N VAL A 116 -34.23 -10.88 -5.76
CA VAL A 116 -35.50 -11.39 -6.31
C VAL A 116 -35.83 -10.72 -7.63
#